data_AF-A0A977Q034-F1
#
_entry.id   AF-A0A977Q034-F1
#
_cell.length_a   1.000
_cell.length_b   1.000
_cell.length_c   1.000
_cell.angle_alpha   90.00
_cell.angle_beta   90.00
_cell.angle_gamma   90.00
#
_symmetry.space_group_name_H-M   'P 1'
#
loop_
_entity.id
_entity.type
_entity.pdbx_description
1 polymer ?
#
loop_
_entity_poly.entity_id
_entity_poly.type
_entity_poly.pdbx_seq_one_letter_code
_entity_poly.pdbx_strand_id
1 'polypeptide(L)' 'MLEDWAKMKGQTDWARVDAMTEEEIEQNALSDPDNQPLTDEFWDEAEVIFPEVNIMLKG' A
#
# COMPACT_ATOMS: atom_id res chain seq x y z
N MET A 1 12.73 -23.89 -5.80
CA MET A 1 13.03 -22.59 -5.12
C MET A 1 12.69 -21.33 -5.93
N LEU A 2 12.62 -21.33 -7.27
CA LEU A 2 11.95 -20.28 -8.07
C LEU A 2 10.79 -20.82 -8.93
N GLU A 3 10.52 -22.12 -8.90
CA GLU A 3 9.51 -22.75 -9.76
C GLU A 3 8.21 -23.09 -9.01
N ASP A 4 8.27 -23.05 -7.67
CA ASP A 4 7.18 -23.50 -6.80
C ASP A 4 6.18 -22.38 -6.54
N TRP A 5 6.64 -21.14 -6.37
CA TRP A 5 5.77 -19.96 -6.20
C TRP A 5 4.86 -19.74 -7.42
N ALA A 6 5.38 -19.95 -8.64
CA ALA A 6 4.62 -19.82 -9.88
C ALA A 6 3.48 -20.84 -10.00
N LYS A 7 3.52 -21.94 -9.23
CA LYS A 7 2.48 -22.97 -9.18
C LYS A 7 1.48 -22.75 -8.04
N MET A 8 1.80 -21.88 -7.08
CA MET A 8 0.90 -21.56 -5.97
C MET A 8 -0.25 -20.71 -6.49
N LYS A 9 -1.46 -21.10 -6.11
CA LYS A 9 -2.65 -20.28 -6.33
C LYS A 9 -2.88 -19.42 -5.09
N GLY A 10 -3.25 -18.16 -5.31
CA GLY A 10 -3.70 -17.29 -4.24
C GLY A 10 -4.92 -17.89 -3.53
N GLN A 11 -4.98 -17.74 -2.21
CA GLN A 11 -6.14 -18.13 -1.41
C GLN A 11 -7.13 -16.97 -1.21
N THR A 12 -6.80 -15.80 -1.75
CA THR A 12 -7.63 -14.60 -1.65
C THR A 12 -8.93 -14.78 -2.42
N ASP A 13 -10.05 -14.57 -1.73
CA ASP A 13 -11.35 -14.41 -2.36
C ASP A 13 -11.46 -13.00 -2.95
N TRP A 14 -11.09 -12.88 -4.22
CA TRP A 14 -11.13 -11.62 -4.95
C TRP A 14 -12.55 -11.13 -5.23
N ALA A 15 -13.51 -12.03 -5.43
CA ALA A 15 -14.90 -11.64 -5.67
C ALA A 15 -15.51 -10.94 -4.44
N ARG A 16 -15.15 -11.39 -3.24
CA ARG A 16 -15.51 -10.72 -1.99
C ARG A 16 -14.85 -9.35 -1.86
N VAL A 17 -13.57 -9.23 -2.21
CA VAL A 17 -12.84 -7.95 -2.15
C VAL A 17 -13.46 -6.93 -3.11
N ASP A 18 -13.74 -7.34 -4.35
CA ASP A 18 -14.33 -6.47 -5.38
C ASP A 18 -15.77 -6.03 -5.03
N ALA A 19 -16.46 -6.77 -4.17
CA ALA A 19 -17.83 -6.47 -3.74
C ALA A 19 -17.92 -5.62 -2.47
N MET A 20 -16.79 -5.28 -1.83
CA MET A 20 -16.79 -4.49 -0.60
C MET A 20 -17.32 -3.08 -0.84
N THR A 21 -18.11 -2.59 0.11
CA THR A 21 -18.53 -1.20 0.17
C THR A 21 -17.41 -0.31 0.71
N GLU A 22 -17.49 1.00 0.44
CA GLU A 22 -16.50 1.95 0.96
C GLU A 22 -16.41 1.93 2.49
N GLU A 23 -17.55 1.81 3.17
CA GLU A 23 -17.58 1.74 4.64
C GLU A 23 -16.91 0.46 5.17
N GLU A 24 -17.10 -0.68 4.50
CA GLU A 24 -16.37 -1.90 4.85
C GLU A 24 -14.86 -1.77 4.60
N ILE A 25 -14.46 -1.10 3.52
CA ILE A 25 -13.05 -0.84 3.22
C ILE A 25 -12.43 0.03 4.31
N GLU A 26 -13.11 1.11 4.69
CA GLU A 26 -12.65 2.03 5.75
C GLU A 26 -12.55 1.32 7.10
N GLN A 27 -13.56 0.53 7.49
CA GLN A 27 -13.51 -0.23 8.73
C GLN A 27 -12.40 -1.28 8.73
N ASN A 28 -12.17 -1.96 7.60
CA ASN A 28 -11.07 -2.91 7.48
C ASN A 28 -9.72 -2.19 7.69
N ALA A 29 -9.51 -1.04 7.05
CA ALA A 29 -8.29 -0.25 7.22
C ALA A 29 -8.10 0.23 8.67
N LEU A 30 -9.15 0.73 9.32
CA LEU A 30 -9.10 1.17 10.72
C LEU A 30 -8.81 0.02 11.70
N SER A 31 -9.29 -1.18 11.38
CA SER A 31 -9.11 -2.37 12.22
C SER A 31 -7.76 -3.05 12.07
N ASP A 32 -6.98 -2.72 11.04
CA ASP A 32 -5.65 -3.30 10.77
C ASP A 32 -4.62 -2.71 11.76
N PRO A 33 -4.09 -3.49 12.71
CA PRO A 33 -3.12 -2.97 13.69
C PRO A 33 -1.76 -2.63 13.07
N ASP A 34 -1.42 -3.21 11.90
CA ASP A 34 -0.13 -3.02 11.24
C ASP A 34 -0.17 -1.88 10.22
N ASN A 35 -1.35 -1.50 9.74
CA ASN A 35 -1.52 -0.53 8.65
C ASN A 35 -2.76 0.36 8.81
N GLN A 36 -2.89 1.02 9.97
CA GLN A 36 -3.94 2.00 10.20
C GLN A 36 -3.81 3.19 9.23
N PRO A 37 -4.93 3.80 8.79
CA PRO A 37 -4.90 4.98 7.94
C PRO A 37 -4.25 6.17 8.66
N LEU A 38 -3.51 6.97 7.90
CA LEU A 38 -2.96 8.24 8.39
C LEU A 38 -4.11 9.26 8.49
N THR A 39 -4.14 10.04 9.57
CA THR A 39 -5.09 11.13 9.71
C THR A 39 -4.65 12.35 8.89
N ASP A 40 -5.56 13.30 8.66
CA ASP A 40 -5.22 14.51 7.91
C ASP A 40 -4.15 15.34 8.64
N GLU A 41 -4.15 15.36 9.97
CA GLU A 41 -3.16 16.08 10.78
C GLU A 41 -1.73 15.56 10.60
N PHE A 42 -1.56 14.28 10.24
CA PHE A 42 -0.24 13.76 9.89
C PHE A 42 0.38 14.56 8.74
N TRP A 43 -0.44 14.93 7.75
CA TRP A 43 0.04 15.62 6.56
C TRP A 43 0.35 17.10 6.79
N ASP A 44 -0.21 17.72 7.84
CA ASP A 44 0.09 19.11 8.21
C ASP A 44 1.57 19.30 8.59
N GLU A 45 2.20 18.26 9.15
CA GLU A 45 3.60 18.26 9.59
C GLU A 45 4.54 17.50 8.65
N ALA A 46 4.01 16.79 7.65
CA ALA A 46 4.81 15.96 6.75
C ALA A 46 5.72 16.79 5.84
N GLU A 47 7.00 16.38 5.74
CA GLU A 47 7.96 17.00 4.83
C GLU A 47 8.13 16.17 3.55
N VAL A 48 7.90 16.80 2.39
CA VAL A 48 8.14 16.16 1.08
C VAL A 48 9.61 16.32 0.69
N ILE A 49 10.36 15.22 0.77
CA ILE A 49 11.77 15.18 0.36
C ILE A 49 11.90 14.68 -1.08
N PHE A 50 12.50 15.50 -1.94
CA PHE A 50 12.84 15.11 -3.30
C PHE A 50 14.24 14.49 -3.35
N PRO A 51 14.46 13.43 -4.15
CA PRO A 51 15.78 12.85 -4.29
C PRO A 51 16.75 13.85 -4.93
N GLU A 52 18.02 13.84 -4.50
CA GLU A 52 19.06 14.62 -5.14
C GLU A 52 19.30 14.11 -6.56
N VAL A 53 18.97 14.92 -7.57
CA VAL A 53 19.30 14.62 -8.96
C VAL A 53 20.79 14.91 -9.15
N ASN A 54 21.63 13.87 -9.06
CA ASN A 54 23.06 14.01 -9.31
C ASN A 54 23.31 14.09 -10.83
N ILE A 55 23.29 15.30 -11.40
CA ILE A 55 23.43 15.57 -12.85
C ILE A 55 24.88 15.35 -13.37
N MET A 56 25.72 14.63 -12.63
CA MET A 56 27.16 14.46 -12.92
C MET A 56 27.48 13.28 -13.88
N LEU A 57 26.51 12.79 -14.65
CA LEU A 57 26.73 11.82 -15.74
C LEU A 57 26.30 12.38 -17.10
N LYS A 58 26.73 13.60 -17.44
CA LYS A 58 26.86 14.04 -18.84
C LYS A 58 28.08 14.96 -18.97
N GLY A 59 29.19 14.36 -19.39
CA GLY A 59 30.45 15.02 -19.73
C GLY A 59 31.44 13.98 -20.19
#